data_AF-A0A958ZG28-F1
#
_entry.id   AF-A0A958ZG28-F1
#
_cell.length_a   1.000
_cell.length_b   1.000
_cell.length_c   1.000
_cell.angle_alpha   90.00
_cell.angle_beta   90.00
_cell.angle_gamma   90.00
#
_symmetry.space_group_name_H-M   'P 1'
#
loop_
_entity.id
_entity.type
_entity.pdbx_description
1 polymer ?
#
loop_
_entity_poly.entity_id
_entity_poly.type
_entity_poly.pdbx_seq_one_letter_code
_entity_poly.pdbx_strand_id
1 'polypeptide(L)'
;MKNLVPFFMSLLFLFSGIRTIAQTDTSDYVIVVRLKTAKNQIRAAEETGNKELAKTLRLETRGSNMEIVRAFRENLGSKVFFIYSSDYKNLKQGKTDSIFLNESLEVDLALKPDLSNYYVAFWGNSPGTGMSVIMLLDQNFEETEIWVRTFGLSPANFKRIAPQVKKFCDKLYEKIPKYLDKKKRQDEKQKKG
;
A
#
# COMPACT_ATOMS: atom_id res chain seq x y z
N MET A 1 63.02 -46.63 9.23
CA MET A 1 62.32 -45.98 10.36
C MET A 1 61.44 -44.89 9.78
N LYS A 2 60.14 -44.97 10.06
CA LYS A 2 59.06 -44.15 9.50
C LYS A 2 58.77 -43.00 10.47
N ASN A 3 58.95 -41.75 10.06
CA ASN A 3 58.44 -40.57 10.77
C ASN A 3 57.68 -39.73 9.73
N LEU A 4 56.38 -39.94 9.52
CA LEU A 4 55.24 -39.45 10.30
C LEU A 4 55.08 -37.92 10.19
N VAL A 5 54.38 -37.52 9.14
CA VAL A 5 53.85 -36.16 8.92
C VAL A 5 52.75 -35.88 9.95
N PRO A 6 52.77 -34.77 10.70
CA PRO A 6 51.57 -34.28 11.34
C PRO A 6 50.79 -33.40 10.35
N PHE A 7 49.79 -34.03 9.76
CA PHE A 7 48.65 -33.39 9.12
C PHE A 7 47.71 -32.94 10.26
N PHE A 8 47.76 -31.66 10.66
CA PHE A 8 46.78 -31.12 11.61
C PHE A 8 46.29 -29.74 11.15
N MET A 9 45.06 -29.77 10.62
CA MET A 9 43.97 -28.87 11.01
C MET A 9 44.28 -27.38 11.11
N SER A 10 43.95 -26.64 10.06
CA SER A 10 43.23 -25.38 10.25
C SER A 10 42.29 -25.14 9.08
N LEU A 11 41.23 -25.96 9.01
CA LEU A 11 40.02 -25.62 8.26
C LEU A 11 39.14 -24.78 9.18
N LEU A 12 39.55 -23.54 9.43
CA LEU A 12 38.75 -22.53 10.12
C LEU A 12 37.81 -21.87 9.10
N PHE A 13 36.88 -22.66 8.58
CA PHE A 13 35.62 -22.07 8.12
C PHE A 13 34.73 -21.94 9.35
N LEU A 14 34.04 -20.80 9.44
CA LEU A 14 32.60 -20.68 9.68
C LEU A 14 32.23 -19.50 10.62
N PHE A 15 31.61 -18.50 10.00
CA PHE A 15 30.63 -17.56 10.57
C PHE A 15 31.09 -16.39 11.46
N SER A 16 32.19 -15.69 11.16
CA SER A 16 32.32 -14.28 11.60
C SER A 16 31.65 -13.36 10.59
N GLY A 17 30.32 -13.39 10.50
CA GLY A 17 29.63 -12.49 9.57
C GLY A 17 28.19 -12.79 9.23
N ILE A 18 27.47 -13.63 9.99
CA ILE A 18 26.01 -13.45 10.01
C ILE A 18 25.80 -12.17 10.81
N ARG A 19 25.78 -11.01 10.11
CA ARG A 19 25.09 -9.85 10.66
C ARG A 19 23.67 -10.35 10.90
N THR A 20 23.34 -10.62 12.16
CA THR A 20 21.96 -10.69 12.60
C THR A 20 21.33 -9.45 12.02
N ILE A 21 20.49 -9.63 10.98
CA ILE A 21 19.67 -8.55 10.47
C ILE A 21 18.77 -8.26 11.65
N ALA A 22 19.15 -7.28 12.46
CA ALA A 22 18.30 -6.75 13.50
C ALA A 22 16.96 -6.52 12.81
N GLN A 23 15.94 -7.20 13.32
CA GLN A 23 14.59 -7.12 12.81
C GLN A 23 14.20 -5.65 12.95
N THR A 24 14.44 -4.87 11.89
CA THR A 24 14.13 -3.45 11.87
C THR A 24 12.64 -3.36 12.02
N ASP A 25 12.24 -2.82 13.16
CA ASP A 25 10.85 -2.64 13.50
C ASP A 25 10.24 -1.78 12.39
N THR A 26 9.02 -2.10 11.96
CA THR A 26 8.31 -1.35 10.92
C THR A 26 7.99 0.10 11.34
N SER A 27 8.42 0.51 12.53
CA SER A 27 8.27 1.83 13.15
C SER A 27 8.91 2.96 12.38
N ASP A 28 9.91 2.68 11.54
CA ASP A 28 10.75 3.72 10.92
C ASP A 28 10.13 4.35 9.68
N TYR A 29 9.00 3.82 9.20
CA TYR A 29 8.35 4.26 7.97
C TYR A 29 6.86 4.50 8.19
N VAL A 30 6.39 5.64 7.69
CA VAL A 30 4.97 5.96 7.61
C VAL A 30 4.42 5.53 6.24
N ILE A 31 3.23 4.93 6.24
CA ILE A 31 2.50 4.64 5.00
C ILE A 31 1.35 5.64 4.87
N VAL A 32 1.40 6.46 3.84
CA VAL A 32 0.31 7.37 3.48
C VAL A 32 -0.51 6.74 2.37
N VAL A 33 -1.74 6.35 2.66
CA VAL A 33 -2.62 5.66 1.72
C VAL A 33 -3.49 6.68 1.00
N ARG A 34 -3.37 6.70 -0.33
CA ARG A 34 -4.17 7.54 -1.21
C ARG A 34 -5.48 6.82 -1.56
N LEU A 35 -6.59 7.32 -1.03
CA LEU A 35 -7.94 6.82 -1.27
C LEU A 35 -8.54 7.43 -2.53
N LYS A 36 -9.41 6.69 -3.22
CA LYS A 36 -10.02 7.15 -4.48
C LYS A 36 -11.06 8.25 -4.22
N THR A 37 -11.22 9.14 -5.19
CA THR A 37 -12.32 10.10 -5.26
C THR A 37 -13.03 10.00 -6.60
N ALA A 38 -14.36 9.96 -6.60
CA ALA A 38 -15.19 10.03 -7.81
C ALA A 38 -15.72 11.46 -8.08
N LYS A 39 -15.03 12.51 -7.59
CA LYS A 39 -15.53 13.90 -7.58
C LYS A 39 -16.01 14.37 -8.96
N ASN A 40 -15.24 14.09 -10.01
CA ASN A 40 -15.59 14.49 -11.38
C ASN A 40 -16.82 13.73 -11.91
N GLN A 41 -16.92 12.43 -11.64
CA GLN A 41 -18.04 11.60 -12.09
C GLN A 41 -19.33 11.96 -11.34
N ILE A 42 -19.23 12.17 -10.03
CA ILE A 42 -20.34 12.63 -9.18
C ILE A 42 -20.82 13.98 -9.68
N ARG A 43 -19.91 14.94 -9.88
CA ARG A 43 -20.27 16.27 -10.38
C ARG A 43 -20.95 16.21 -11.75
N ALA A 44 -20.41 15.44 -12.69
CA ALA A 44 -21.02 15.28 -14.02
C ALA A 44 -22.42 14.64 -13.95
N ALA A 45 -22.62 13.64 -13.07
CA ALA A 45 -23.94 13.05 -12.85
C ALA A 45 -24.93 14.06 -12.24
N GLU A 46 -24.48 14.94 -11.35
CA GLU A 46 -25.32 16.00 -10.77
C GLU A 46 -25.67 17.10 -11.76
N GLU A 47 -24.69 17.55 -12.55
CA GLU A 47 -24.87 18.54 -13.62
C GLU A 47 -25.86 18.06 -14.70
N THR A 48 -25.95 16.76 -14.92
CA THR A 48 -26.93 16.14 -15.84
C THR A 48 -28.26 15.77 -15.17
N GLY A 49 -28.45 16.12 -13.89
CA GLY A 49 -29.67 15.84 -13.13
C GLY A 49 -29.83 14.37 -12.69
N ASN A 50 -28.84 13.52 -12.92
CA ASN A 50 -28.86 12.10 -12.57
C ASN A 50 -28.47 11.86 -11.10
N LYS A 51 -29.40 12.19 -10.18
CA LYS A 51 -29.20 12.10 -8.72
C LYS A 51 -28.90 10.67 -8.24
N GLU A 52 -29.53 9.65 -8.84
CA GLU A 52 -29.33 8.25 -8.44
C GLU A 52 -27.93 7.74 -8.81
N LEU A 53 -27.41 8.12 -9.98
CA LEU A 53 -26.04 7.81 -10.35
C LEU A 53 -25.04 8.49 -9.40
N ALA A 54 -25.25 9.78 -9.10
CA ALA A 54 -24.39 10.50 -8.16
C ALA A 54 -24.38 9.86 -6.76
N LYS A 55 -25.55 9.41 -6.28
CA LYS A 55 -25.69 8.68 -5.01
C LYS A 55 -24.97 7.34 -5.04
N THR A 56 -25.16 6.56 -6.10
CA THR A 56 -24.48 5.26 -6.29
C THR A 56 -22.96 5.44 -6.27
N LEU A 57 -22.42 6.38 -7.05
CA LEU A 57 -20.99 6.68 -7.10
C LEU A 57 -20.41 7.05 -5.73
N ARG A 58 -21.15 7.84 -4.92
CA ARG A 58 -20.75 8.18 -3.55
C ARG A 58 -20.67 6.94 -2.66
N LEU A 59 -21.71 6.12 -2.67
CA LEU A 59 -21.79 4.91 -1.84
C LEU A 59 -20.72 3.89 -2.23
N GLU A 60 -20.52 3.66 -3.52
CA GLU A 60 -19.50 2.75 -4.03
C GLU A 60 -18.08 3.21 -3.68
N THR A 61 -17.79 4.50 -3.89
CA THR A 61 -16.48 5.10 -3.57
C THR A 61 -16.23 5.03 -2.06
N ARG A 62 -17.21 5.39 -1.23
CA ARG A 62 -17.09 5.31 0.23
C ARG A 62 -16.88 3.88 0.70
N GLY A 63 -17.70 2.94 0.21
CA GLY A 63 -17.58 1.52 0.56
C GLY A 63 -16.22 0.93 0.18
N SER A 64 -15.75 1.20 -1.04
CA SER A 64 -14.43 0.75 -1.48
C SER A 64 -13.29 1.36 -0.64
N ASN A 65 -13.38 2.64 -0.30
CA ASN A 65 -12.36 3.29 0.55
C ASN A 65 -12.36 2.74 1.98
N MET A 66 -13.52 2.43 2.56
CA MET A 66 -13.60 1.80 3.89
C MET A 66 -12.93 0.42 3.92
N GLU A 67 -13.09 -0.38 2.86
CA GLU A 67 -12.42 -1.68 2.74
C GLU A 67 -10.90 -1.53 2.69
N ILE A 68 -10.39 -0.52 1.96
CA ILE A 68 -8.96 -0.20 1.92
C ILE A 68 -8.48 0.22 3.31
N VAL A 69 -9.17 1.15 3.99
CA VAL A 69 -8.81 1.59 5.35
C VAL A 69 -8.69 0.41 6.30
N ARG A 70 -9.70 -0.46 6.31
CA ARG A 70 -9.72 -1.66 7.15
C ARG A 70 -8.53 -2.58 6.85
N ALA A 71 -8.28 -2.89 5.58
CA ALA A 71 -7.19 -3.79 5.19
C ALA A 71 -5.81 -3.27 5.60
N PHE A 72 -5.58 -1.97 5.45
CA PHE A 72 -4.32 -1.34 5.86
C PHE A 72 -4.15 -1.25 7.38
N ARG A 73 -5.23 -0.95 8.13
CA ARG A 73 -5.20 -0.89 9.60
C ARG A 73 -4.97 -2.25 10.26
N GLU A 74 -5.54 -3.31 9.71
CA GLU A 74 -5.34 -4.68 10.20
C GLU A 74 -3.90 -5.20 9.95
N ASN A 75 -3.04 -4.46 9.24
CA ASN A 75 -1.65 -4.84 8.99
C ASN A 75 -0.75 -4.15 10.02
N LEU A 76 -0.80 -4.68 11.25
CA LEU A 76 -0.11 -4.18 12.43
C LEU A 76 1.41 -4.24 12.22
N GLY A 77 2.03 -3.06 12.10
CA GLY A 77 3.48 -2.92 12.05
C GLY A 77 3.91 -1.49 11.72
N SER A 78 3.25 -0.85 10.75
CA SER A 78 3.58 0.52 10.32
C SER A 78 2.53 1.53 10.75
N LYS A 79 2.95 2.79 10.94
CA LYS A 79 2.01 3.91 11.13
C LYS A 79 1.35 4.19 9.79
N VAL A 80 0.02 4.12 9.73
CA VAL A 80 -0.75 4.34 8.51
C VAL A 80 -1.64 5.56 8.65
N PHE A 81 -1.59 6.42 7.63
CA PHE A 81 -2.46 7.59 7.48
C PHE A 81 -3.16 7.55 6.14
N PHE A 82 -4.31 8.20 6.04
CA PHE A 82 -5.14 8.18 4.84
C PHE A 82 -5.36 9.60 4.33
N ILE A 83 -5.33 9.77 3.02
CA ILE A 83 -5.68 11.03 2.33
C ILE A 83 -6.58 10.72 1.15
N TYR A 84 -7.37 11.69 0.70
CA TYR A 84 -8.07 11.56 -0.58
C TYR A 84 -7.14 11.83 -1.76
N SER A 85 -7.43 11.22 -2.91
CA SER A 85 -6.66 11.40 -4.13
C SER A 85 -6.67 12.84 -4.66
N SER A 86 -7.67 13.64 -4.29
CA SER A 86 -7.75 15.08 -4.55
C SER A 86 -6.64 15.86 -3.84
N ASP A 87 -6.22 15.41 -2.67
CA ASP A 87 -5.26 16.11 -1.79
C ASP A 87 -3.83 15.64 -2.00
N TYR A 88 -3.62 14.73 -2.94
CA TYR A 88 -2.29 14.23 -3.30
C TYR A 88 -1.34 15.36 -3.73
N LYS A 89 -1.85 16.38 -4.43
CA LYS A 89 -1.04 17.57 -4.80
C LYS A 89 -0.60 18.35 -3.56
N ASN A 90 -1.44 18.45 -2.54
CA ASN A 90 -1.12 19.14 -1.29
C ASN A 90 -0.04 18.38 -0.51
N LEU A 91 -0.13 17.05 -0.46
CA LEU A 91 0.93 16.19 0.09
C LEU A 91 2.28 16.43 -0.63
N LYS A 92 2.28 16.47 -1.98
CA LYS A 92 3.49 16.77 -2.78
C LYS A 92 4.11 18.14 -2.48
N GLN A 93 3.29 19.10 -2.06
CA GLN A 93 3.72 20.47 -1.76
C GLN A 93 4.06 20.65 -0.27
N GLY A 94 4.01 19.59 0.55
CA GLY A 94 4.20 19.69 2.00
C GLY A 94 3.06 20.40 2.73
N LYS A 95 1.92 20.63 2.08
CA LYS A 95 0.74 21.29 2.66
C LYS A 95 -0.16 20.25 3.32
N THR A 96 0.14 19.89 4.56
CA THR A 96 -0.45 18.70 5.20
C THR A 96 -1.44 18.98 6.33
N ASP A 97 -1.66 20.24 6.69
CA ASP A 97 -2.46 20.63 7.87
C ASP A 97 -3.92 20.16 7.87
N SER A 98 -4.49 19.84 6.70
CA SER A 98 -5.92 19.54 6.57
C SER A 98 -6.24 18.45 5.53
N ILE A 99 -5.35 17.48 5.35
CA ILE A 99 -5.52 16.44 4.31
C ILE A 99 -5.70 15.02 4.86
N PHE A 100 -5.37 14.81 6.14
CA PHE A 100 -5.43 13.48 6.75
C PHE A 100 -6.82 13.13 7.24
N LEU A 101 -7.17 11.86 7.06
CA LEU A 101 -8.50 11.35 7.34
C LEU A 101 -8.52 10.45 8.58
N ASN A 102 -9.59 10.56 9.35
CA ASN A 102 -9.93 9.62 10.41
C ASN A 102 -10.59 8.34 9.86
N GLU A 103 -11.05 7.47 10.78
CA GLU A 103 -11.68 6.19 10.44
C GLU A 103 -13.05 6.32 9.75
N SER A 104 -13.72 7.46 9.91
CA SER A 104 -14.97 7.81 9.24
C SER A 104 -14.77 8.38 7.83
N LEU A 105 -13.52 8.47 7.37
CA LEU A 105 -13.10 9.13 6.13
C LEU A 105 -13.35 10.64 6.14
N GLU A 106 -13.27 11.26 7.32
CA GLU A 106 -13.43 12.70 7.49
C GLU A 106 -12.08 13.34 7.81
N VAL A 107 -11.88 14.58 7.40
CA VAL A 107 -10.65 15.31 7.70
C VAL A 107 -10.52 15.48 9.21
N ASP A 108 -9.35 15.12 9.74
CA ASP A 108 -9.03 15.24 11.14
C ASP A 108 -7.79 16.14 11.31
N LEU A 109 -8.04 17.34 11.82
CA LEU A 109 -7.03 18.38 12.02
C LEU A 109 -6.06 18.05 13.17
N ALA A 110 -6.38 17.06 14.02
CA ALA A 110 -5.48 16.59 15.07
C ALA A 110 -4.40 15.65 14.53
N LEU A 111 -4.59 15.06 13.34
CA LEU A 111 -3.62 14.15 12.74
C LEU A 111 -2.45 14.93 12.12
N LYS A 112 -1.30 14.85 12.79
CA LYS A 112 -0.04 15.47 12.34
C LYS A 112 1.06 14.40 12.24
N PRO A 113 1.05 13.56 11.20
CA PRO A 113 2.08 12.54 11.01
C PRO A 113 3.45 13.17 10.79
N ASP A 114 4.47 12.56 11.37
CA ASP A 114 5.86 12.82 11.00
C ASP A 114 6.14 12.16 9.63
N LEU A 115 6.36 12.99 8.61
CA LEU A 115 6.63 12.58 7.24
C LEU A 115 8.13 12.67 6.88
N SER A 116 9.02 12.54 7.86
CA SER A 116 10.46 12.46 7.63
C SER A 116 10.86 11.26 6.77
N ASN A 117 10.12 10.14 6.87
CA ASN A 117 10.36 8.93 6.11
C ASN A 117 9.04 8.19 5.84
N TYR A 118 8.54 8.30 4.60
CA TYR A 118 7.25 7.73 4.24
C TYR A 118 7.20 7.19 2.82
N TYR A 119 6.24 6.30 2.60
CA TYR A 119 5.80 5.85 1.29
C TYR A 119 4.36 6.26 1.06
N VAL A 120 4.01 6.59 -0.18
CA VAL A 120 2.62 6.74 -0.60
C VAL A 120 2.15 5.45 -1.23
N ALA A 121 1.11 4.85 -0.65
CA ALA A 121 0.47 3.66 -1.19
C ALA A 121 -0.82 4.03 -1.92
N PHE A 122 -1.07 3.40 -3.05
CA PHE A 122 -2.33 3.49 -3.78
C PHE A 122 -2.79 2.10 -4.21
N TRP A 123 -4.07 1.80 -3.94
CA TRP A 123 -4.74 0.61 -4.47
C TRP A 123 -5.53 0.97 -5.72
N GLY A 124 -5.18 0.36 -6.84
CA GLY A 124 -5.78 0.64 -8.14
C GLY A 124 -5.92 -0.61 -9.01
N ASN A 125 -6.30 -0.39 -10.26
CA ASN A 125 -6.20 -1.42 -11.29
C ASN A 125 -5.07 -1.03 -12.25
N SER A 126 -4.28 -2.01 -12.66
CA SER A 126 -3.25 -1.83 -13.68
C SER A 126 -3.93 -1.45 -15.00
N PRO A 127 -3.45 -0.39 -15.68
CA PRO A 127 -3.83 -0.12 -17.06
C PRO A 127 -3.53 -1.35 -17.93
N GLY A 128 -4.42 -1.65 -18.88
CA GLY A 128 -4.29 -2.76 -19.82
C GLY A 128 -4.75 -4.12 -19.29
N THR A 129 -4.45 -4.46 -18.04
CA THR A 129 -4.78 -5.80 -17.50
C THR A 129 -6.05 -5.82 -16.65
N GLY A 130 -6.44 -4.67 -16.09
CA GLY A 130 -7.55 -4.56 -15.14
C GLY A 130 -7.28 -5.23 -13.78
N MET A 131 -6.08 -5.76 -13.56
CA MET A 131 -5.71 -6.46 -12.34
C MET A 131 -5.51 -5.47 -11.20
N SER A 132 -5.91 -5.84 -9.99
CA SER A 132 -5.70 -4.96 -8.85
C SER A 132 -4.24 -4.91 -8.41
N VAL A 133 -3.74 -3.70 -8.21
CA VAL A 133 -2.33 -3.41 -7.90
C VAL A 133 -2.22 -2.47 -6.70
N ILE A 134 -1.19 -2.68 -5.89
CA ILE A 134 -0.65 -1.72 -4.93
C ILE A 134 0.55 -1.08 -5.60
N MET A 135 0.45 0.22 -5.80
CA MET A 135 1.58 1.03 -6.19
C MET A 135 2.13 1.72 -4.95
N LEU A 136 3.45 1.67 -4.79
CA LEU A 136 4.18 2.42 -3.78
C LEU A 136 5.02 3.50 -4.46
N LEU A 137 4.94 4.71 -3.93
CA LEU A 137 5.82 5.82 -4.29
C LEU A 137 6.67 6.18 -3.08
N ASP A 138 7.92 6.56 -3.29
CA ASP A 138 8.75 7.09 -2.22
C ASP A 138 8.41 8.57 -1.92
N GLN A 139 9.16 9.17 -1.00
CA GLN A 139 9.04 10.58 -0.62
C GLN A 139 9.32 11.58 -1.76
N ASN A 140 10.02 11.17 -2.82
CA ASN A 140 10.22 11.97 -4.03
C ASN A 140 9.06 11.79 -5.02
N PHE A 141 8.08 10.95 -4.67
CA PHE A 141 6.95 10.56 -5.50
C PHE A 141 7.37 9.84 -6.78
N GLU A 142 8.53 9.21 -6.75
CA GLU A 142 9.00 8.33 -7.82
C GLU A 142 8.40 6.95 -7.63
N GLU A 143 8.07 6.28 -8.74
CA GLU A 143 7.58 4.91 -8.69
C GLU A 143 8.66 4.01 -8.11
N THR A 144 8.35 3.41 -6.97
CA THR A 144 9.15 2.30 -6.43
C THR A 144 8.59 1.00 -6.98
N GLU A 145 9.23 -0.13 -6.64
CA GLU A 145 8.83 -1.46 -7.09
C GLU A 145 7.29 -1.63 -7.11
N ILE A 146 6.70 -1.66 -8.31
CA ILE A 146 5.27 -1.92 -8.45
C ILE A 146 5.08 -3.38 -8.09
N TRP A 147 4.37 -3.63 -7.01
CA TRP A 147 4.13 -4.99 -6.55
C TRP A 147 2.98 -5.61 -7.32
N VAL A 148 3.19 -5.95 -8.59
CA VAL A 148 2.22 -6.70 -9.38
C VAL A 148 2.48 -8.18 -9.16
N ARG A 149 1.65 -8.85 -8.36
CA ARG A 149 1.81 -10.30 -8.11
C ARG A 149 1.59 -11.16 -9.37
N THR A 150 1.24 -10.58 -10.50
CA THR A 150 0.66 -11.36 -11.58
C THR A 150 1.63 -11.97 -12.58
N PHE A 151 2.92 -11.62 -12.63
CA PHE A 151 3.80 -12.23 -13.65
C PHE A 151 5.24 -12.52 -13.24
N GLY A 152 5.67 -12.29 -11.99
CA GLY A 152 7.09 -12.51 -11.63
C GLY A 152 8.07 -11.63 -12.42
N LEU A 153 7.57 -10.71 -13.24
CA LEU A 153 8.32 -9.68 -13.92
C LEU A 153 8.55 -8.59 -12.88
N SER A 154 9.69 -8.64 -12.20
CA SER A 154 10.25 -7.47 -11.52
C SER A 154 10.88 -6.60 -12.60
N PRO A 155 10.35 -5.41 -12.90
CA PRO A 155 11.00 -4.53 -13.86
C PRO A 155 12.41 -4.17 -13.39
N ALA A 156 13.35 -4.18 -14.33
CA ALA A 156 14.78 -4.01 -14.06
C ALA A 156 15.18 -2.65 -13.45
N ASN A 157 14.26 -1.68 -13.39
CA ASN A 157 14.55 -0.27 -13.11
C ASN A 157 13.87 0.30 -11.86
N PHE A 158 13.24 -0.52 -11.01
CA PHE A 158 12.64 0.01 -9.80
C PHE A 158 13.64 0.21 -8.67
N LYS A 159 13.48 1.34 -7.96
CA LYS A 159 14.19 1.59 -6.71
C LYS A 159 13.78 0.53 -5.69
N ARG A 160 14.76 -0.15 -5.10
CA ARG A 160 14.53 -1.15 -4.05
C ARG A 160 13.80 -0.51 -2.88
N ILE A 161 12.70 -1.12 -2.46
CA ILE A 161 11.98 -0.74 -1.25
C ILE A 161 12.64 -1.37 -0.01
N ALA A 162 12.44 -0.76 1.15
CA ALA A 162 12.94 -1.32 2.40
C ALA A 162 12.29 -2.71 2.65
N PRO A 163 13.04 -3.72 3.12
CA PRO A 163 12.52 -5.09 3.31
C PRO A 163 11.24 -5.18 4.15
N GLN A 164 11.12 -4.31 5.15
CA GLN A 164 9.95 -4.21 6.02
C GLN A 164 8.71 -3.68 5.29
N VAL A 165 8.89 -2.75 4.35
CA VAL A 165 7.81 -2.25 3.49
C VAL A 165 7.39 -3.31 2.48
N LYS A 166 8.35 -4.08 1.96
CA LYS A 166 8.04 -5.28 1.17
C LYS A 166 7.20 -6.28 1.96
N LYS A 167 7.62 -6.63 3.18
CA LYS A 167 6.88 -7.54 4.07
C LYS A 167 5.47 -7.01 4.38
N PHE A 168 5.32 -5.69 4.54
CA PHE A 168 4.02 -5.04 4.69
C PHE A 168 3.14 -5.27 3.45
N CYS A 169 3.65 -5.00 2.25
CA CYS A 169 2.93 -5.23 0.99
C CYS A 169 2.52 -6.70 0.81
N ASP A 170 3.44 -7.63 1.07
CA ASP A 170 3.19 -9.08 0.97
C ASP A 170 1.97 -9.48 1.82
N LYS A 171 1.91 -9.02 3.09
CA LYS A 171 0.79 -9.27 4.01
C LYS A 171 -0.51 -8.60 3.55
N LEU A 172 -0.42 -7.37 3.06
CA LEU A 172 -1.58 -6.61 2.63
C LEU A 172 -2.28 -7.27 1.43
N TYR A 173 -1.48 -7.81 0.52
CA TYR A 173 -1.96 -8.57 -0.64
C TYR A 173 -2.69 -9.85 -0.30
N GLU A 174 -2.41 -10.50 0.82
CA GLU A 174 -3.15 -11.69 1.24
C GLU A 174 -4.56 -11.35 1.75
N LYS A 175 -4.78 -10.10 2.17
CA LYS A 175 -6.02 -9.64 2.78
C LYS A 175 -6.96 -8.96 1.78
N ILE A 176 -6.46 -8.08 0.92
CA ILE A 176 -7.33 -7.26 0.05
C ILE A 176 -8.16 -8.09 -0.97
N PRO A 177 -7.62 -9.11 -1.67
CA PRO A 177 -8.40 -9.92 -2.62
C PRO A 177 -9.62 -10.58 -1.97
N LYS A 178 -9.51 -11.01 -0.70
CA LYS A 178 -10.64 -11.61 0.03
C LYS A 178 -11.82 -10.65 0.19
N TYR A 179 -11.54 -9.36 0.32
CA TYR A 179 -12.58 -8.34 0.48
C TYR A 179 -13.23 -7.99 -0.86
N LEU A 180 -12.42 -7.76 -1.91
CA LEU A 180 -12.94 -7.35 -3.22
C LEU A 180 -13.70 -8.49 -3.94
N ASP A 181 -13.22 -9.73 -3.85
CA ASP A 181 -13.92 -10.89 -4.44
C ASP A 181 -15.22 -11.22 -3.70
N LYS A 182 -15.31 -10.92 -2.41
CA LYS A 182 -16.54 -11.12 -1.64
C LYS A 182 -17.63 -10.14 -2.07
N LYS A 183 -17.26 -8.87 -2.29
CA LYS A 183 -18.18 -7.83 -2.77
C LYS A 183 -18.71 -8.13 -4.16
N LYS A 184 -17.81 -8.47 -5.11
CA LYS A 184 -18.22 -8.87 -6.48
C LYS A 184 -19.25 -10.01 -6.47
N ARG A 185 -19.04 -11.01 -5.61
CA ARG A 185 -19.99 -12.14 -5.43
C ARG A 185 -21.32 -11.72 -4.78
N GLN A 186 -21.35 -10.70 -3.93
CA GLN A 186 -22.59 -10.18 -3.34
C GLN A 186 -23.39 -9.36 -4.36
N ASP A 187 -22.72 -8.51 -5.14
CA ASP A 187 -23.35 -7.68 -6.18
C ASP A 187 -23.93 -8.55 -7.31
N GLU A 188 -23.24 -9.62 -7.70
CA GLU A 188 -23.74 -10.60 -8.68
C GLU A 188 -24.96 -11.39 -8.19
N LYS A 189 -25.08 -11.61 -6.88
CA LYS A 189 -26.27 -12.25 -6.28
C LYS A 189 -27.48 -11.32 -6.25
N GLN A 190 -27.28 -10.04 -5.94
CA GLN A 190 -28.35 -9.03 -5.94
C GLN A 190 -28.89 -8.72 -7.34
N LYS A 191 -28.09 -8.87 -8.39
CA LYS A 191 -28.54 -8.70 -9.79
C LYS A 191 -29.34 -9.89 -10.34
N LYS A 192 -29.34 -11.03 -9.64
CA LYS A 192 -29.97 -12.29 -10.09
C LYS A 192 -31.24 -12.65 -9.31
N GLY A 193 -31.62 -11.86 -8.30
CA GLY A 193 -32.85 -12.02 -7.52
C GLY A 193 -33.69 -10.77 -7.61
#